data_AF-A0A941VKB9-F1
#
_entry.id   AF-A0A941VKB9-F1
#
_cell.length_a   1.000
_cell.length_b   1.000
_cell.length_c   1.000
_cell.angle_alpha   90.00
_cell.angle_beta   90.00
_cell.angle_gamma   90.00
#
_symmetry.space_group_name_H-M   'P 1'
#
loop_
_entity.id
_entity.type
_entity.pdbx_description
1 polymer ?
#
loop_
_entity_poly.entity_id
_entity_poly.type
_entity_poly.pdbx_seq_one_letter_code
_entity_poly.pdbx_strand_id
1 'polypeptide(L)'
;MTHVVILGAGIAGVSAAYALKAKLGPNDEVTVVSDKPYFHFVPSNPWVAMGWRERSDIAFPIGPYLESRGIRFIHSGVKRIQPDVIQVDLENGDVLFYDYLLIATGAVGMQDDIPGLAEHTRSVIHVDQAERALAAYREFVRHPGPIVVGAAPGASVLGPLYEYAFLIDADLKRRNIRERVTITLVTPEPWPGHLGLGGEGASRGAVTAALVDTKISVICNARTVRIDKDTIHVVELDAAGNEKQTHALPYAYSMYWPAFGGVPGVRTATGLVNERGLVVVDEYLRNPDYPNVFALGACVAQPAVEKSPVPVGAPDSVYSISKAGEIVVQNILALIGDAPLVSHVPQRAKWLTDMGSSGAAYLSEPQVPLRDINWMRQGRWVHQAKIDFEKYFINKIRLKPTGQIPSAASRIASVMSRVLGEQGAASVPQPLSAGGGKPLEIRLPQDPCIELRALAKSLGRSPDALAAELLAAAVSDAKSYLNEASIEALAISRRELLVAELPERQPGVEFHGGGT
;
A
#
# COMPACT_ATOMS: atom_id res chain seq x y z
N MET A 1 -8.17 -8.27 -34.09
CA MET A 1 -8.97 -7.63 -33.03
C MET A 1 -8.77 -8.50 -31.82
N THR A 2 -8.04 -8.02 -30.83
CA THR A 2 -7.70 -8.80 -29.64
C THR A 2 -8.59 -8.39 -28.48
N HIS A 3 -9.13 -9.37 -27.75
CA HIS A 3 -9.90 -9.17 -26.53
C HIS A 3 -9.15 -9.69 -25.31
N VAL A 4 -8.77 -8.77 -24.41
CA VAL A 4 -8.14 -9.11 -23.14
C VAL A 4 -9.15 -8.95 -22.00
N VAL A 5 -9.42 -10.04 -21.29
CA VAL A 5 -10.26 -10.04 -20.08
C VAL A 5 -9.37 -10.04 -18.85
N ILE A 6 -9.65 -9.14 -17.92
CA ILE A 6 -8.93 -8.98 -16.66
C ILE A 6 -9.92 -9.21 -15.51
N LEU A 7 -9.63 -10.18 -14.66
CA LEU A 7 -10.45 -10.52 -13.50
C LEU A 7 -9.85 -9.84 -12.25
N GLY A 8 -10.53 -8.82 -11.75
CA GLY A 8 -10.17 -8.06 -10.54
C GLY A 8 -9.83 -6.59 -10.84
N ALA A 9 -10.53 -5.67 -10.17
CA ALA A 9 -10.26 -4.23 -10.26
C ALA A 9 -9.42 -3.70 -9.07
N GLY A 10 -8.43 -4.47 -8.64
CA GLY A 10 -7.47 -4.09 -7.58
C GLY A 10 -6.23 -3.36 -8.10
N ILE A 11 -5.21 -3.24 -7.22
CA ILE A 11 -3.89 -2.65 -7.53
C ILE A 11 -3.29 -3.23 -8.81
N ALA A 12 -3.28 -4.55 -8.92
CA ALA A 12 -2.75 -5.28 -10.07
C ALA A 12 -3.59 -5.06 -11.34
N GLY A 13 -4.88 -5.41 -11.28
CA GLY A 13 -5.74 -5.44 -12.46
C GLY A 13 -5.99 -4.07 -13.09
N VAL A 14 -6.20 -3.02 -12.30
CA VAL A 14 -6.41 -1.66 -12.86
C VAL A 14 -5.13 -1.15 -13.51
N SER A 15 -3.97 -1.37 -12.87
CA SER A 15 -2.68 -0.95 -13.43
C SER A 15 -2.38 -1.67 -14.76
N ALA A 16 -2.64 -2.98 -14.81
CA ALA A 16 -2.48 -3.78 -16.02
C ALA A 16 -3.46 -3.35 -17.12
N ALA A 17 -4.73 -3.10 -16.78
CA ALA A 17 -5.75 -2.65 -17.73
C ALA A 17 -5.38 -1.32 -18.39
N TYR A 18 -4.90 -0.36 -17.60
CA TYR A 18 -4.44 0.92 -18.12
C TYR A 18 -3.22 0.75 -19.05
N ALA A 19 -2.25 -0.05 -18.64
CA ALA A 19 -1.03 -0.29 -19.41
C ALA A 19 -1.31 -1.04 -20.73
N LEU A 20 -2.19 -2.04 -20.71
CA LEU A 20 -2.64 -2.75 -21.91
C LEU A 20 -3.39 -1.81 -22.85
N LYS A 21 -4.41 -1.10 -22.36
CA LYS A 21 -5.22 -0.23 -23.22
C LYS A 21 -4.41 0.93 -23.83
N ALA A 22 -3.36 1.40 -23.16
CA ALA A 22 -2.47 2.42 -23.70
C ALA A 22 -1.56 1.91 -24.83
N LYS A 23 -1.31 0.60 -24.92
CA LYS A 23 -0.39 -0.01 -25.90
C LYS A 23 -1.12 -0.77 -27.01
N LEU A 24 -2.35 -1.22 -26.75
CA LEU A 24 -3.21 -1.90 -27.72
C LEU A 24 -3.83 -0.90 -28.71
N GLY A 25 -4.21 -1.40 -29.89
CA GLY A 25 -4.81 -0.59 -30.95
C GLY A 25 -6.24 -0.14 -30.61
N PRO A 26 -6.80 0.83 -31.35
CA PRO A 26 -8.16 1.33 -31.12
C PRO A 26 -9.24 0.25 -31.28
N ASN A 27 -8.97 -0.79 -32.06
CA ASN A 27 -9.89 -1.90 -32.31
C ASN A 27 -9.82 -3.00 -31.23
N ASP A 28 -8.80 -3.00 -30.38
CA ASP A 28 -8.63 -4.04 -29.36
C ASP A 28 -9.44 -3.71 -28.10
N GLU A 29 -10.07 -4.75 -27.52
CA GLU A 29 -10.95 -4.63 -26.37
C GLU A 29 -10.21 -5.05 -25.09
N VAL A 30 -10.35 -4.24 -24.04
CA VAL A 30 -9.94 -4.60 -22.67
C VAL A 30 -11.18 -4.55 -21.81
N THR A 31 -11.51 -5.68 -21.16
CA THR A 31 -12.63 -5.80 -20.23
C THR A 31 -12.10 -6.10 -18.84
N VAL A 32 -12.50 -5.31 -17.84
CA VAL A 32 -12.23 -5.56 -16.42
C VAL A 32 -13.51 -6.03 -15.74
N VAL A 33 -13.45 -7.19 -15.10
CA VAL A 33 -14.54 -7.76 -14.30
C VAL A 33 -14.18 -7.65 -12.82
N SER A 34 -15.08 -7.16 -11.98
CA SER A 34 -14.87 -7.16 -10.52
C SER A 34 -16.17 -7.35 -9.78
N ASP A 35 -16.14 -8.08 -8.66
CA ASP A 35 -17.27 -8.27 -7.74
C ASP A 35 -17.60 -6.99 -6.94
N LYS A 36 -16.67 -6.03 -6.89
CA LYS A 36 -16.82 -4.72 -6.25
C LYS A 36 -16.94 -3.60 -7.30
N PRO A 37 -17.83 -2.61 -7.11
CA PRO A 37 -17.94 -1.47 -8.01
C PRO A 37 -16.90 -0.37 -7.74
N TYR A 38 -15.98 -0.59 -6.80
CA TYR A 38 -15.02 0.39 -6.34
C TYR A 38 -13.61 -0.18 -6.27
N PHE A 39 -12.64 0.71 -6.46
CA PHE A 39 -11.25 0.47 -6.08
C PHE A 39 -11.07 0.87 -4.63
N HIS A 40 -10.21 0.18 -3.88
CA HIS A 40 -9.70 0.67 -2.61
C HIS A 40 -8.22 0.39 -2.44
N PHE A 41 -7.51 1.31 -1.79
CA PHE A 41 -6.07 1.18 -1.55
C PHE A 41 -5.80 0.34 -0.28
N VAL A 42 -5.68 -0.98 -0.49
CA VAL A 42 -5.48 -2.01 0.56
C VAL A 42 -4.42 -1.64 1.63
N PRO A 43 -3.24 -1.07 1.30
CA PRO A 43 -2.21 -0.76 2.31
C PRO A 43 -2.62 0.23 3.41
N SER A 44 -3.75 0.93 3.23
CA SER A 44 -4.29 1.88 4.21
C SER A 44 -5.44 1.32 5.03
N ASN A 45 -5.83 0.06 4.83
CA ASN A 45 -6.84 -0.60 5.67
C ASN A 45 -6.48 -0.60 7.17
N PRO A 46 -5.21 -0.80 7.61
CA PRO A 46 -4.83 -0.63 9.02
C PRO A 46 -5.15 0.77 9.58
N TRP A 47 -4.95 1.83 8.78
CA TRP A 47 -5.29 3.20 9.19
C TRP A 47 -6.80 3.43 9.29
N VAL A 48 -7.60 2.83 8.41
CA VAL A 48 -9.07 2.83 8.53
C VAL A 48 -9.49 2.13 9.82
N ALA A 49 -8.88 0.98 10.14
CA ALA A 49 -9.18 0.24 11.37
C ALA A 49 -8.78 0.98 12.67
N MET A 50 -7.95 2.02 12.56
CA MET A 50 -7.61 2.93 13.67
C MET A 50 -8.38 4.26 13.62
N GLY A 51 -9.20 4.48 12.59
CA GLY A 51 -9.94 5.72 12.39
C GLY A 51 -9.05 6.91 12.01
N TRP A 52 -7.88 6.66 11.42
CA TRP A 52 -6.95 7.69 10.91
C TRP A 52 -7.17 7.99 9.42
N ARG A 53 -7.97 7.14 8.78
CA ARG A 53 -8.54 7.32 7.45
C ARG A 53 -10.00 6.90 7.49
N GLU A 54 -10.79 7.51 6.64
CA GLU A 54 -12.14 7.07 6.31
C GLU A 54 -12.12 6.25 5.00
N ARG A 55 -13.16 5.45 4.75
CA ARG A 55 -13.29 4.71 3.48
C ARG A 55 -13.16 5.64 2.27
N SER A 56 -13.77 6.83 2.34
CA SER A 56 -13.72 7.84 1.26
C SER A 56 -12.33 8.38 0.96
N ASP A 57 -11.37 8.26 1.89
CA ASP A 57 -9.99 8.67 1.64
C ASP A 57 -9.26 7.69 0.72
N ILE A 58 -9.66 6.42 0.74
CA ILE A 58 -8.90 5.32 0.13
C ILE A 58 -9.68 4.53 -0.92
N ALA A 59 -10.99 4.75 -1.04
CA ALA A 59 -11.88 4.03 -1.94
C ALA A 59 -12.76 4.95 -2.78
N PHE A 60 -13.02 4.56 -4.03
CA PHE A 60 -13.83 5.33 -4.97
C PHE A 60 -14.42 4.42 -6.08
N PRO A 61 -15.57 4.76 -6.67
CA PRO A 61 -16.16 4.01 -7.78
C PRO A 61 -15.16 3.87 -8.94
N ILE A 62 -14.92 2.65 -9.44
CA ILE A 62 -13.86 2.39 -10.42
C ILE A 62 -14.34 2.44 -11.88
N GLY A 63 -15.60 2.07 -12.13
CA GLY A 63 -16.20 2.00 -13.47
C GLY A 63 -15.96 3.26 -14.32
N PRO A 64 -16.33 4.47 -13.85
CA PRO A 64 -16.14 5.71 -14.61
C PRO A 64 -14.67 5.98 -15.01
N TYR A 65 -13.71 5.57 -14.17
CA TYR A 65 -12.28 5.75 -14.46
C TYR A 65 -11.76 4.74 -15.50
N LEU A 66 -12.25 3.50 -15.50
CA LEU A 66 -11.96 2.52 -16.55
C LEU A 66 -12.58 2.93 -17.89
N GLU A 67 -13.87 3.28 -17.88
CA GLU A 67 -14.64 3.61 -19.08
C GLU A 67 -14.13 4.87 -19.79
N SER A 68 -13.72 5.90 -19.03
CA SER A 68 -13.07 7.11 -19.59
C SER A 68 -11.75 6.85 -20.32
N ARG A 69 -11.18 5.64 -20.19
CA ARG A 69 -9.99 5.17 -20.90
C ARG A 69 -10.32 4.13 -21.99
N GLY A 70 -11.60 3.92 -22.29
CA GLY A 70 -12.04 2.93 -23.27
C GLY A 70 -11.85 1.48 -22.81
N ILE A 71 -11.86 1.27 -21.49
CA ILE A 71 -11.82 -0.06 -20.88
C ILE A 71 -13.24 -0.38 -20.41
N ARG A 72 -13.78 -1.50 -20.89
CA ARG A 72 -15.11 -1.96 -20.49
C ARG A 72 -15.05 -2.45 -19.04
N PHE A 73 -15.96 -1.99 -18.19
CA PHE A 73 -16.08 -2.46 -16.82
C PHE A 73 -17.36 -3.28 -16.64
N ILE A 74 -17.25 -4.44 -15.99
CA ILE A 74 -18.38 -5.30 -15.64
C ILE A 74 -18.35 -5.52 -14.13
N HIS A 75 -19.36 -4.97 -13.45
CA HIS A 75 -19.58 -5.22 -12.02
C HIS A 75 -20.30 -6.55 -11.83
N SER A 76 -19.53 -7.64 -11.76
CA SER A 76 -20.02 -8.98 -11.47
C SER A 76 -18.91 -9.82 -10.84
N GLY A 77 -19.27 -10.75 -9.97
CA GLY A 77 -18.37 -11.82 -9.55
C GLY A 77 -18.07 -12.79 -10.69
N VAL A 78 -16.92 -13.45 -10.59
CA VAL A 78 -16.56 -14.59 -11.46
C VAL A 78 -17.18 -15.83 -10.84
N LYS A 79 -17.98 -16.56 -11.62
CA LYS A 79 -18.57 -17.83 -11.19
C LYS A 79 -17.63 -18.99 -11.44
N ARG A 80 -17.03 -19.05 -12.65
CA ARG A 80 -16.11 -20.12 -13.05
C ARG A 80 -15.25 -19.68 -14.24
N ILE A 81 -13.99 -20.10 -14.24
CA ILE A 81 -13.08 -19.97 -15.38
C ILE A 81 -13.04 -21.32 -16.11
N GLN A 82 -13.20 -21.30 -17.44
CA GLN A 82 -13.18 -22.49 -18.29
C GLN A 82 -12.13 -22.30 -19.39
N PRO A 83 -10.84 -22.56 -19.10
CA PRO A 83 -9.77 -22.23 -20.02
C PRO A 83 -9.73 -23.14 -21.26
N ASP A 84 -10.22 -24.39 -21.17
CA ASP A 84 -10.27 -25.34 -22.29
C ASP A 84 -11.16 -24.87 -23.45
N VAL A 85 -12.17 -24.07 -23.14
CA VAL A 85 -13.13 -23.50 -24.10
C VAL A 85 -13.05 -21.96 -24.13
N ILE A 86 -12.00 -21.40 -23.52
CA ILE A 86 -11.63 -19.98 -23.60
C ILE A 86 -12.79 -19.06 -23.20
N GLN A 87 -13.38 -19.30 -22.02
CA GLN A 87 -14.46 -18.46 -21.50
C GLN A 87 -14.44 -18.31 -19.98
N VAL A 88 -15.10 -17.25 -19.51
CA VAL A 88 -15.37 -16.97 -18.09
C VAL A 88 -16.88 -16.83 -17.90
N ASP A 89 -17.43 -17.65 -17.00
CA ASP A 89 -18.83 -17.55 -16.57
C ASP A 89 -18.92 -16.54 -15.42
N LEU A 90 -19.82 -15.57 -15.53
CA LEU A 90 -20.05 -14.56 -14.50
C LEU A 90 -21.24 -14.91 -13.61
N GLU A 91 -21.26 -14.36 -12.40
CA GLU A 91 -22.37 -14.54 -11.45
C GLU A 91 -23.69 -13.93 -11.94
N ASN A 92 -23.62 -12.88 -12.76
CA ASN A 92 -24.80 -12.24 -13.36
C ASN A 92 -25.40 -13.04 -14.55
N GLY A 93 -24.79 -14.18 -14.92
CA GLY A 93 -25.24 -15.03 -16.03
C GLY A 93 -24.57 -14.73 -17.37
N ASP A 94 -23.78 -13.67 -17.48
CA ASP A 94 -23.01 -13.37 -18.69
C ASP A 94 -21.88 -14.39 -18.90
N VAL A 95 -21.53 -14.59 -20.16
CA VAL A 95 -20.37 -15.39 -20.58
C VAL A 95 -19.44 -14.49 -21.37
N LEU A 96 -18.17 -14.46 -20.97
CA LEU A 96 -17.12 -13.71 -21.66
C LEU A 96 -16.15 -14.66 -22.32
N PHE A 97 -16.01 -14.54 -23.64
CA PHE A 97 -14.88 -15.11 -24.37
C PHE A 97 -13.68 -14.16 -24.28
N TYR A 98 -12.47 -14.65 -24.54
CA TYR A 98 -11.25 -13.85 -24.52
C TYR A 98 -10.22 -14.40 -25.49
N ASP A 99 -9.29 -13.56 -25.94
CA ASP A 99 -8.05 -14.07 -26.54
C ASP A 99 -7.00 -14.31 -25.44
N TYR A 100 -6.92 -13.37 -24.49
CA TYR A 100 -6.04 -13.46 -23.31
C TYR A 100 -6.81 -13.17 -22.02
N LEU A 101 -6.50 -13.96 -20.98
CA LEU A 101 -7.06 -13.80 -19.64
C LEU A 101 -5.97 -13.40 -18.67
N LEU A 102 -6.17 -12.31 -17.92
CA LEU A 102 -5.35 -11.94 -16.78
C LEU A 102 -6.14 -12.09 -15.48
N ILE A 103 -5.76 -13.06 -14.66
CA ILE A 103 -6.31 -13.26 -13.32
C ILE A 103 -5.56 -12.35 -12.34
N ALA A 104 -6.23 -11.31 -11.85
CA ALA A 104 -5.72 -10.33 -10.90
C ALA A 104 -6.69 -10.14 -9.72
N THR A 105 -7.33 -11.23 -9.31
CA THR A 105 -8.44 -11.25 -8.32
C THR A 105 -7.98 -11.02 -6.89
N GLY A 106 -6.66 -10.99 -6.65
CA GLY A 106 -6.10 -11.03 -5.31
C GLY A 106 -6.40 -12.35 -4.61
N ALA A 107 -6.35 -12.34 -3.28
CA ALA A 107 -6.63 -13.54 -2.49
C ALA A 107 -7.68 -13.25 -1.41
N VAL A 108 -8.29 -14.32 -0.91
CA VAL A 108 -9.18 -14.29 0.25
C VAL A 108 -8.50 -14.90 1.46
N GLY A 109 -8.87 -14.43 2.65
CA GLY A 109 -8.46 -15.04 3.90
C GLY A 109 -9.15 -16.39 4.11
N MET A 110 -8.37 -17.44 4.31
CA MET A 110 -8.85 -18.79 4.65
C MET A 110 -9.23 -18.84 6.13
N GLN A 111 -10.35 -18.20 6.47
CA GLN A 111 -10.76 -18.05 7.87
C GLN A 111 -11.24 -19.37 8.49
N ASP A 112 -11.67 -20.32 7.67
CA ASP A 112 -12.15 -21.65 8.11
C ASP A 112 -11.01 -22.60 8.48
N ASP A 113 -9.75 -22.25 8.17
CA ASP A 113 -8.57 -23.07 8.49
C ASP A 113 -8.32 -23.19 10.00
N ILE A 114 -8.77 -22.20 10.77
CA ILE A 114 -8.63 -22.16 12.23
C ILE A 114 -10.04 -22.03 12.82
N PRO A 115 -10.52 -23.05 13.57
CA PRO A 115 -11.81 -22.97 14.24
C PRO A 115 -11.94 -21.72 15.10
N GLY A 116 -13.01 -20.94 14.91
CA GLY A 116 -13.30 -19.73 15.68
C GLY A 116 -12.64 -18.45 15.16
N LEU A 117 -11.78 -18.52 14.14
CA LEU A 117 -11.05 -17.36 13.62
C LEU A 117 -11.99 -16.30 13.04
N ALA A 118 -12.93 -16.70 12.18
CA ALA A 118 -13.90 -15.81 11.57
C ALA A 118 -14.86 -15.20 12.61
N GLU A 119 -15.30 -16.01 13.58
CA GLU A 119 -16.33 -15.63 14.55
C GLU A 119 -15.80 -14.69 15.63
N HIS A 120 -14.56 -14.91 16.08
CA HIS A 120 -14.08 -14.33 17.33
C HIS A 120 -12.99 -13.27 17.16
N THR A 121 -12.44 -13.10 15.95
CA THR A 121 -11.42 -12.07 15.67
C THR A 121 -11.90 -10.98 14.72
N ARG A 122 -11.03 -10.00 14.47
CA ARG A 122 -11.17 -8.99 13.42
C ARG A 122 -10.07 -9.18 12.38
N SER A 123 -10.28 -8.63 11.20
CA SER A 123 -9.28 -8.59 10.13
C SER A 123 -9.29 -7.21 9.46
N VAL A 124 -8.22 -6.88 8.75
CA VAL A 124 -8.08 -5.63 7.97
C VAL A 124 -7.57 -5.90 6.56
N ILE A 125 -7.67 -7.14 6.07
CA ILE A 125 -7.25 -7.49 4.71
C ILE A 125 -8.18 -6.84 3.65
N HIS A 126 -9.36 -6.38 4.06
CA HIS A 126 -10.29 -5.61 3.23
C HIS A 126 -10.89 -4.41 3.99
N VAL A 127 -11.25 -3.33 3.28
CA VAL A 127 -11.79 -2.09 3.89
C VAL A 127 -13.08 -2.32 4.69
N ASP A 128 -13.98 -3.18 4.20
CA ASP A 128 -15.22 -3.56 4.91
C ASP A 128 -14.92 -4.25 6.27
N GLN A 129 -13.79 -4.95 6.38
CA GLN A 129 -13.37 -5.55 7.64
C GLN A 129 -12.69 -4.52 8.54
N ALA A 130 -11.93 -3.58 7.96
CA ALA A 130 -11.31 -2.48 8.68
C ALA A 130 -12.32 -1.57 9.40
N GLU A 131 -13.46 -1.25 8.77
CA GLU A 131 -14.52 -0.47 9.44
C GLU A 131 -15.14 -1.24 10.61
N ARG A 132 -15.37 -2.55 10.46
CA ARG A 132 -15.86 -3.42 11.55
C ARG A 132 -14.83 -3.54 12.68
N ALA A 133 -13.55 -3.59 12.33
CA ALA A 133 -12.45 -3.56 13.30
C ALA A 133 -12.44 -2.25 14.08
N LEU A 134 -12.57 -1.09 13.42
CA LEU A 134 -12.66 0.21 14.08
C LEU A 134 -13.84 0.27 15.06
N ALA A 135 -15.02 -0.23 14.66
CA ALA A 135 -16.19 -0.26 15.53
C ALA A 135 -15.92 -1.10 16.79
N ALA A 136 -15.33 -2.30 16.63
CA ALA A 136 -14.97 -3.16 17.74
C ALA A 136 -13.86 -2.56 18.62
N TYR A 137 -12.87 -1.90 18.03
CA TYR A 137 -11.79 -1.22 18.75
C TYR A 137 -12.31 -0.05 19.58
N ARG A 138 -13.27 0.72 19.06
CA ARG A 138 -13.93 1.81 19.81
C ARG A 138 -14.69 1.29 21.03
N GLU A 139 -15.31 0.12 20.95
CA GLU A 139 -15.95 -0.52 22.08
C GLU A 139 -14.92 -1.03 23.10
N PHE A 140 -13.86 -1.70 22.62
CA PHE A 140 -12.75 -2.13 23.47
C PHE A 140 -12.15 -0.98 24.29
N VAL A 141 -11.97 0.21 23.70
CA VAL A 141 -11.41 1.38 24.39
C VAL A 141 -12.25 1.81 25.60
N ARG A 142 -13.55 1.51 25.64
CA ARG A 142 -14.43 1.79 26.79
C ARG A 142 -14.17 0.82 27.95
N HIS A 143 -13.84 -0.42 27.62
CA HIS A 143 -13.62 -1.51 28.57
C HIS A 143 -12.29 -2.22 28.24
N PRO A 144 -11.15 -1.56 28.47
CA PRO A 144 -9.85 -2.08 28.05
C PRO A 144 -9.49 -3.36 28.79
N GLY A 145 -8.87 -4.28 28.07
CA GLY A 145 -8.32 -5.54 28.55
C GLY A 145 -7.16 -6.00 27.67
N PRO A 146 -6.74 -7.27 27.75
CA PRO A 146 -5.65 -7.78 26.91
C PRO A 146 -5.98 -7.73 25.42
N ILE A 147 -4.97 -7.47 24.59
CA ILE A 147 -5.04 -7.50 23.13
C ILE A 147 -4.13 -8.62 22.62
N VAL A 148 -4.64 -9.39 21.66
CA VAL A 148 -3.83 -10.29 20.84
C VAL A 148 -3.87 -9.84 19.39
N VAL A 149 -2.71 -9.63 18.77
CA VAL A 149 -2.59 -9.38 17.33
C VAL A 149 -1.84 -10.58 16.74
N GLY A 150 -2.42 -11.29 15.77
CA GLY A 150 -1.82 -12.53 15.32
C GLY A 150 -1.87 -12.80 13.83
N ALA A 151 -1.10 -13.78 13.40
CA ALA A 151 -1.08 -14.30 12.05
C ALA A 151 -1.22 -15.82 12.07
N ALA A 152 -1.98 -16.35 11.12
CA ALA A 152 -2.20 -17.79 10.96
C ALA A 152 -0.99 -18.48 10.31
N PRO A 153 -0.80 -19.80 10.53
CA PRO A 153 0.13 -20.59 9.74
C PRO A 153 -0.16 -20.43 8.24
N GLY A 154 0.87 -20.14 7.44
CA GLY A 154 0.77 -19.90 6.00
C GLY A 154 0.42 -18.45 5.61
N ALA A 155 0.24 -17.55 6.57
CA ALA A 155 0.11 -16.12 6.27
C ALA A 155 1.36 -15.59 5.56
N SER A 156 1.15 -14.75 4.54
CA SER A 156 2.20 -14.22 3.65
C SER A 156 2.40 -12.71 3.76
N VAL A 157 1.38 -11.97 4.21
CA VAL A 157 1.44 -10.50 4.32
C VAL A 157 1.56 -10.11 5.79
N LEU A 158 2.78 -10.18 6.30
CA LEU A 158 3.07 -10.06 7.74
C LEU A 158 3.52 -8.66 8.17
N GLY A 159 3.95 -7.78 7.25
CA GLY A 159 4.28 -6.39 7.61
C GLY A 159 3.15 -5.65 8.35
N PRO A 160 1.89 -5.74 7.87
CA PRO A 160 0.74 -5.15 8.54
C PRO A 160 0.41 -5.71 9.93
N LEU A 161 0.86 -6.93 10.27
CA LEU A 161 0.74 -7.49 11.62
C LEU A 161 1.44 -6.58 12.64
N TYR A 162 2.71 -6.26 12.36
CA TYR A 162 3.51 -5.36 13.17
C TYR A 162 3.00 -3.94 13.11
N GLU A 163 2.64 -3.46 11.90
CA GLU A 163 2.04 -2.13 11.70
C GLU A 163 0.89 -1.91 12.68
N TYR A 164 -0.09 -2.82 12.69
CA TYR A 164 -1.30 -2.65 13.46
C TYR A 164 -1.07 -2.74 14.97
N ALA A 165 -0.15 -3.60 15.42
CA ALA A 165 0.25 -3.65 16.83
C ALA A 165 0.87 -2.32 17.31
N PHE A 166 1.75 -1.72 16.50
CA PHE A 166 2.35 -0.42 16.81
C PHE A 166 1.34 0.73 16.74
N LEU A 167 0.40 0.69 15.79
CA LEU A 167 -0.67 1.69 15.70
C LEU A 167 -1.60 1.64 16.93
N ILE A 168 -1.95 0.44 17.40
CA ILE A 168 -2.71 0.26 18.65
C ILE A 168 -1.94 0.83 19.83
N ASP A 169 -0.65 0.47 20.00
CA ASP A 169 0.19 1.01 21.07
C ASP A 169 0.21 2.54 21.09
N ALA A 170 0.41 3.15 19.91
CA ALA A 170 0.42 4.61 19.75
C ALA A 170 -0.93 5.25 20.12
N ASP A 171 -2.06 4.69 19.68
CA ASP A 171 -3.39 5.24 20.00
C ASP A 171 -3.75 5.06 21.49
N LEU A 172 -3.40 3.92 22.10
CA LEU A 172 -3.60 3.69 23.53
C LEU A 172 -2.74 4.62 24.40
N LYS A 173 -1.52 4.93 23.98
CA LYS A 173 -0.66 5.95 24.62
C LYS A 173 -1.31 7.33 24.51
N ARG A 174 -1.78 7.72 23.32
CA ARG A 174 -2.49 9.00 23.11
C ARG A 174 -3.73 9.15 23.98
N ARG A 175 -4.42 8.04 24.28
CA ARG A 175 -5.60 7.99 25.16
C ARG A 175 -5.26 7.87 26.65
N ASN A 176 -3.98 7.79 27.02
CA ASN A 176 -3.51 7.58 28.39
C ASN A 176 -4.06 6.29 29.04
N ILE A 177 -4.26 5.22 28.26
CA ILE A 177 -4.75 3.91 28.77
C ILE A 177 -3.82 2.74 28.47
N ARG A 178 -2.65 2.97 27.85
CA ARG A 178 -1.70 1.92 27.45
C ARG A 178 -1.26 0.99 28.59
N GLU A 179 -1.05 1.53 29.79
CA GLU A 179 -0.62 0.75 30.97
C GLU A 179 -1.70 -0.22 31.48
N ARG A 180 -2.96 -0.06 31.04
CA ARG A 180 -4.08 -0.95 31.39
C ARG A 180 -4.25 -2.11 30.42
N VAL A 181 -3.45 -2.17 29.36
CA VAL A 181 -3.61 -3.09 28.24
C VAL A 181 -2.30 -3.83 27.99
N THR A 182 -2.33 -5.16 28.02
CA THR A 182 -1.24 -5.98 27.49
C THR A 182 -1.45 -6.19 25.99
N ILE A 183 -0.36 -6.19 25.22
CA ILE A 183 -0.40 -6.49 23.78
C ILE A 183 0.53 -7.67 23.54
N THR A 184 -0.02 -8.75 22.97
CA THR A 184 0.74 -9.94 22.59
C THR A 184 0.62 -10.17 21.09
N LEU A 185 1.76 -10.25 20.42
CA LEU A 185 1.89 -10.67 19.04
C LEU A 185 2.03 -12.20 18.97
N VAL A 186 1.30 -12.83 18.05
CA VAL A 186 1.37 -14.27 17.76
C VAL A 186 1.71 -14.44 16.29
N THR A 187 2.86 -15.01 15.95
CA THR A 187 3.31 -15.11 14.56
C THR A 187 3.87 -16.50 14.21
N PRO A 188 3.58 -17.04 13.01
CA PRO A 188 4.21 -18.26 12.53
C PRO A 188 5.72 -18.06 12.24
N GLU A 189 6.18 -16.81 12.18
CA GLU A 189 7.57 -16.49 11.90
C GLU A 189 8.53 -17.12 12.92
N PRO A 190 9.69 -17.64 12.48
CA PRO A 190 10.68 -18.22 13.38
C PRO A 190 11.34 -17.20 14.32
N TRP A 191 11.28 -15.91 13.97
CA TRP A 191 11.77 -14.79 14.76
C TRP A 191 11.05 -13.50 14.32
N PRO A 192 10.99 -12.44 15.16
CA PRO A 192 10.24 -11.23 14.85
C PRO A 192 10.83 -10.47 13.65
N GLY A 193 9.98 -10.18 12.66
CA GLY A 193 10.37 -9.46 11.45
C GLY A 193 10.96 -10.33 10.35
N HIS A 194 10.76 -11.65 10.38
CA HIS A 194 11.11 -12.54 9.26
C HIS A 194 10.38 -12.18 7.96
N LEU A 195 9.11 -11.78 8.08
CA LEU A 195 8.26 -11.27 7.01
C LEU A 195 8.12 -12.21 5.79
N GLY A 196 8.49 -13.49 5.92
CA GLY A 196 8.52 -14.44 4.81
C GLY A 196 9.70 -14.25 3.85
N LEU A 197 10.68 -13.41 4.18
CA LEU A 197 11.76 -12.99 3.27
C LEU A 197 13.02 -13.86 3.36
N GLY A 198 13.13 -14.69 4.40
CA GLY A 198 14.27 -15.58 4.65
C GLY A 198 15.59 -14.86 4.97
N GLY A 199 16.64 -15.65 5.20
CA GLY A 199 18.03 -15.16 5.39
C GLY A 199 18.34 -14.51 6.75
N GLU A 200 19.58 -14.00 6.90
CA GLU A 200 20.06 -13.36 8.14
C GLU A 200 19.47 -11.94 8.34
N GLY A 201 18.21 -11.88 8.74
CA GLY A 201 17.73 -11.03 9.84
C GLY A 201 18.01 -9.52 9.86
N ALA A 202 18.20 -8.82 8.75
CA ALA A 202 18.39 -7.35 8.79
C ALA A 202 17.23 -6.59 9.48
N SER A 203 16.01 -7.13 9.39
CA SER A 203 14.81 -6.66 10.10
C SER A 203 14.72 -7.12 11.55
N ARG A 204 15.38 -8.24 11.91
CA ARG A 204 15.24 -8.90 13.22
C ARG A 204 15.58 -7.96 14.36
N GLY A 205 16.76 -7.34 14.31
CA GLY A 205 17.24 -6.44 15.37
C GLY A 205 16.30 -5.25 15.58
N ALA A 206 15.93 -4.58 14.49
CA ALA A 206 15.09 -3.39 14.53
C ALA A 206 13.63 -3.67 14.94
N VAL A 207 13.02 -4.76 14.45
CA VAL A 207 11.66 -5.16 14.88
C VAL A 207 11.69 -5.62 16.34
N THR A 208 12.67 -6.42 16.73
CA THR A 208 12.81 -6.88 18.13
C THR A 208 12.99 -5.69 19.08
N ALA A 209 13.87 -4.74 18.76
CA ALA A 209 14.06 -3.53 19.55
C ALA A 209 12.76 -2.72 19.66
N ALA A 210 12.05 -2.49 18.55
CA ALA A 210 10.77 -1.78 18.58
C ALA A 210 9.70 -2.48 19.44
N LEU A 211 9.64 -3.82 19.44
CA LEU A 211 8.74 -4.58 20.29
C LEU A 211 9.10 -4.44 21.78
N VAL A 212 10.38 -4.47 22.10
CA VAL A 212 10.89 -4.25 23.48
C VAL A 212 10.55 -2.83 23.95
N ASP A 213 10.85 -1.81 23.15
CA ASP A 213 10.60 -0.40 23.47
C ASP A 213 9.11 -0.10 23.70
N THR A 214 8.24 -0.79 22.96
CA THR A 214 6.79 -0.66 23.07
C THR A 214 6.17 -1.60 24.10
N LYS A 215 6.99 -2.44 24.78
CA LYS A 215 6.54 -3.48 25.72
C LYS A 215 5.44 -4.37 25.13
N ILE A 216 5.61 -4.75 23.86
CA ILE A 216 4.74 -5.70 23.16
C ILE A 216 5.42 -7.07 23.23
N SER A 217 4.75 -8.04 23.84
CA SER A 217 5.26 -9.42 23.88
C SER A 217 5.04 -10.09 22.53
N VAL A 218 5.91 -11.03 22.15
CA VAL A 218 5.79 -11.78 20.89
C VAL A 218 6.02 -13.27 21.12
N ILE A 219 5.19 -14.09 20.48
CA ILE A 219 5.32 -15.56 20.41
C ILE A 219 5.57 -15.91 18.95
N CYS A 220 6.79 -16.37 18.68
CA CYS A 220 7.24 -16.86 17.37
C CYS A 220 7.06 -18.38 17.26
N ASN A 221 7.24 -18.94 16.05
CA ASN A 221 6.93 -20.36 15.76
C ASN A 221 5.54 -20.76 16.27
N ALA A 222 4.60 -19.82 16.22
CA ALA A 222 3.30 -19.99 16.83
C ALA A 222 2.32 -20.60 15.82
N ARG A 223 1.79 -21.76 16.16
CA ARG A 223 0.67 -22.40 15.46
C ARG A 223 -0.61 -22.18 16.26
N THR A 224 -1.48 -21.31 15.77
CA THR A 224 -2.83 -21.12 16.33
C THR A 224 -3.68 -22.35 16.03
N VAL A 225 -4.24 -22.96 17.07
CA VAL A 225 -5.00 -24.20 16.95
C VAL A 225 -6.50 -23.93 16.88
N ARG A 226 -7.00 -23.04 17.74
CA ARG A 226 -8.39 -22.57 17.75
C ARG A 226 -8.49 -21.23 18.46
N ILE A 227 -9.60 -20.55 18.23
CA ILE A 227 -9.94 -19.30 18.89
C ILE A 227 -11.32 -19.47 19.52
N ASP A 228 -11.43 -19.17 20.81
CA ASP A 228 -12.71 -19.04 21.50
C ASP A 228 -13.08 -17.56 21.61
N LYS A 229 -14.27 -17.30 22.15
CA LYS A 229 -14.81 -15.95 22.38
C LYS A 229 -13.85 -15.03 23.15
N ASP A 230 -13.09 -15.55 24.12
CA ASP A 230 -12.24 -14.76 25.02
C ASP A 230 -10.82 -15.30 25.15
N THR A 231 -10.49 -16.42 24.50
CA THR A 231 -9.20 -17.11 24.63
C THR A 231 -8.68 -17.59 23.26
N ILE A 232 -7.42 -17.29 22.93
CA ILE A 232 -6.74 -17.83 21.74
C ILE A 232 -5.79 -18.95 22.18
N HIS A 233 -5.91 -20.13 21.55
CA HIS A 233 -5.10 -21.30 21.88
C HIS A 233 -3.98 -21.48 20.85
N VAL A 234 -2.75 -21.43 21.32
CA VAL A 234 -1.54 -21.44 20.49
C VAL A 234 -0.61 -22.55 20.95
N VAL A 235 0.00 -23.25 20.00
CA VAL A 235 1.13 -24.14 20.23
C VAL A 235 2.37 -23.47 19.66
N GLU A 236 3.37 -23.22 20.51
CA GLU A 236 4.70 -22.77 20.12
C GLU A 236 5.56 -23.98 19.78
N LEU A 237 6.20 -23.95 18.60
CA LEU A 237 7.11 -25.01 18.15
C LEU A 237 8.57 -24.63 18.39
N ASP A 238 9.41 -25.64 18.61
CA ASP A 238 10.87 -25.49 18.55
C ASP A 238 11.38 -25.42 17.10
N ALA A 239 12.69 -25.22 16.91
CA ALA A 239 13.30 -25.15 15.58
C ALA A 239 13.22 -26.47 14.79
N ALA A 240 13.00 -27.60 15.45
CA ALA A 240 12.80 -28.91 14.82
C ALA A 240 11.32 -29.19 14.50
N GLY A 241 10.41 -28.31 14.90
CA GLY A 241 8.96 -28.46 14.70
C GLY A 241 8.25 -29.26 15.78
N ASN A 242 8.92 -29.58 16.90
CA ASN A 242 8.26 -30.23 18.03
C ASN A 242 7.53 -29.21 18.89
N GLU A 243 6.49 -29.65 19.60
CA GLU A 243 5.79 -28.79 20.54
C GLU A 243 6.72 -28.39 21.69
N LYS A 244 6.97 -27.09 21.81
CA LYS A 244 7.77 -26.50 22.89
C LYS A 244 6.88 -26.10 24.07
N GLN A 245 5.79 -25.41 23.79
CA GLN A 245 4.88 -24.89 24.80
C GLN A 245 3.48 -24.66 24.24
N THR A 246 2.46 -24.82 25.08
CA THR A 246 1.08 -24.43 24.77
C THR A 246 0.70 -23.17 25.54
N HIS A 247 -0.09 -22.30 24.89
CA HIS A 247 -0.51 -21.01 25.42
C HIS A 247 -2.02 -20.87 25.28
N ALA A 248 -2.67 -20.43 26.36
CA ALA A 248 -4.06 -19.98 26.36
C ALA A 248 -4.06 -18.47 26.65
N LEU A 249 -4.26 -17.67 25.60
CA LEU A 249 -4.10 -16.22 25.65
C LEU A 249 -5.47 -15.55 25.83
N PRO A 250 -5.80 -15.02 27.02
CA PRO A 250 -7.02 -14.25 27.19
C PRO A 250 -6.95 -12.96 26.38
N TYR A 251 -8.08 -12.54 25.80
CA TYR A 251 -8.16 -11.29 25.04
C TYR A 251 -9.54 -10.63 25.15
N ALA A 252 -9.54 -9.30 25.11
CA ALA A 252 -10.73 -8.46 24.99
C ALA A 252 -10.88 -7.85 23.59
N TYR A 253 -9.79 -7.78 22.82
CA TYR A 253 -9.81 -7.42 21.39
C TYR A 253 -8.74 -8.21 20.64
N SER A 254 -9.07 -8.72 19.46
CA SER A 254 -8.14 -9.48 18.63
C SER A 254 -8.20 -9.06 17.16
N MET A 255 -7.03 -8.94 16.55
CA MET A 255 -6.83 -8.72 15.13
C MET A 255 -6.00 -9.87 14.56
N TYR A 256 -6.45 -10.48 13.46
CA TYR A 256 -5.79 -11.64 12.87
C TYR A 256 -5.59 -11.53 11.36
N TRP A 257 -4.39 -11.89 10.91
CA TRP A 257 -4.05 -12.11 9.51
C TRP A 257 -4.19 -13.59 9.16
N PRO A 258 -5.16 -13.97 8.32
CA PRO A 258 -5.32 -15.35 7.90
C PRO A 258 -4.25 -15.76 6.87
N ALA A 259 -4.13 -17.07 6.63
CA ALA A 259 -3.52 -17.57 5.40
C ALA A 259 -4.36 -17.17 4.20
N PHE A 260 -3.74 -17.02 3.04
CA PHE A 260 -4.43 -16.65 1.82
C PHE A 260 -4.67 -17.84 0.90
N GLY A 261 -5.81 -17.79 0.20
CA GLY A 261 -6.22 -18.76 -0.81
C GLY A 261 -6.96 -18.08 -1.96
N GLY A 262 -7.26 -18.88 -2.98
CA GLY A 262 -7.98 -18.42 -4.17
C GLY A 262 -9.40 -17.97 -3.87
N VAL A 263 -9.86 -16.93 -4.58
CA VAL A 263 -11.26 -16.48 -4.52
C VAL A 263 -12.21 -17.59 -5.03
N PRO A 264 -13.49 -17.64 -4.58
CA PRO A 264 -14.40 -18.73 -4.90
C PRO A 264 -14.52 -19.10 -6.39
N GLY A 265 -14.60 -18.13 -7.29
CA GLY A 265 -14.71 -18.36 -8.74
C GLY A 265 -13.42 -18.81 -9.44
N VAL A 266 -12.27 -18.71 -8.76
CA VAL A 266 -10.95 -19.10 -9.29
C VAL A 266 -10.50 -20.41 -8.65
N ARG A 267 -10.71 -20.59 -7.34
CA ARG A 267 -10.20 -21.74 -6.57
C ARG A 267 -10.68 -23.11 -7.06
N THR A 268 -11.77 -23.15 -7.81
CA THR A 268 -12.36 -24.38 -8.37
C THR A 268 -11.90 -24.66 -9.80
N ALA A 269 -11.02 -23.84 -10.37
CA ALA A 269 -10.55 -23.99 -11.73
C ALA A 269 -9.42 -25.04 -11.80
N THR A 270 -9.80 -26.32 -11.91
CA THR A 270 -8.88 -27.45 -12.03
C THR A 270 -7.86 -27.22 -13.15
N GLY A 271 -6.58 -27.54 -12.89
CA GLY A 271 -5.47 -27.30 -13.84
C GLY A 271 -4.90 -25.88 -13.81
N LEU A 272 -5.68 -24.88 -13.38
CA LEU A 272 -5.19 -23.50 -13.24
C LEU A 272 -4.56 -23.21 -11.88
N VAL A 273 -4.97 -23.91 -10.83
CA VAL A 273 -4.67 -23.56 -9.44
C VAL A 273 -4.02 -24.68 -8.65
N ASN A 274 -3.30 -24.32 -7.59
CA ASN A 274 -2.78 -25.26 -6.60
C ASN A 274 -3.87 -25.68 -5.59
N GLU A 275 -3.50 -26.50 -4.59
CA GLU A 275 -4.40 -26.99 -3.53
C GLU A 275 -5.07 -25.88 -2.70
N ARG A 276 -4.49 -24.68 -2.68
CA ARG A 276 -5.04 -23.50 -1.99
C ARG A 276 -5.91 -22.63 -2.91
N GLY A 277 -6.10 -23.03 -4.17
CA GLY A 277 -6.83 -22.25 -5.16
C GLY A 277 -6.05 -21.05 -5.73
N LEU A 278 -4.75 -20.95 -5.46
CA LEU A 278 -3.89 -19.91 -6.03
C LEU A 278 -3.41 -20.33 -7.42
N VAL A 279 -3.37 -19.40 -8.36
CA VAL A 279 -3.07 -19.66 -9.78
C VAL A 279 -1.60 -20.02 -9.96
N VAL A 280 -1.35 -21.18 -10.58
CA VAL A 280 0.00 -21.65 -10.92
C VAL A 280 0.49 -20.91 -12.16
N VAL A 281 1.71 -20.39 -12.09
CA VAL A 281 2.36 -19.68 -13.20
C VAL A 281 3.81 -20.11 -13.39
N ASP A 282 4.30 -19.95 -14.61
CA ASP A 282 5.70 -20.10 -14.99
C ASP A 282 6.49 -18.80 -14.76
N GLU A 283 7.76 -18.80 -15.21
CA GLU A 283 8.63 -17.63 -15.11
C GLU A 283 8.17 -16.42 -15.94
N TYR A 284 7.12 -16.53 -16.76
CA TYR A 284 6.55 -15.43 -17.55
C TYR A 284 5.24 -14.90 -16.96
N LEU A 285 4.87 -15.37 -15.75
CA LEU A 285 3.59 -15.11 -15.09
C LEU A 285 2.38 -15.65 -15.88
N ARG A 286 2.65 -16.65 -16.72
CA ARG A 286 1.70 -17.35 -17.58
C ARG A 286 1.41 -18.72 -16.99
N ASN A 287 0.19 -19.22 -17.13
CA ASN A 287 -0.11 -20.59 -16.72
C ASN A 287 0.60 -21.59 -17.68
N PRO A 288 1.26 -22.63 -17.15
CA PRO A 288 2.03 -23.57 -17.98
C PRO A 288 1.16 -24.40 -18.93
N ASP A 289 -0.08 -24.72 -18.53
CA ASP A 289 -0.99 -25.56 -19.31
C ASP A 289 -1.88 -24.72 -20.24
N TYR A 290 -2.10 -23.45 -19.90
CA TYR A 290 -2.94 -22.52 -20.65
C TYR A 290 -2.15 -21.25 -21.03
N PRO A 291 -1.45 -21.25 -22.18
CA PRO A 291 -0.52 -20.17 -22.55
C PRO A 291 -1.15 -18.79 -22.78
N ASN A 292 -2.47 -18.72 -22.92
CA ASN A 292 -3.21 -17.46 -23.02
C ASN A 292 -3.77 -16.97 -21.68
N VAL A 293 -3.49 -17.66 -20.58
CA VAL A 293 -3.90 -17.31 -19.22
C VAL A 293 -2.68 -16.84 -18.42
N PHE A 294 -2.79 -15.66 -17.82
CA PHE A 294 -1.78 -15.03 -16.96
C PHE A 294 -2.35 -14.78 -15.58
N ALA A 295 -1.50 -14.64 -14.57
CA ALA A 295 -1.92 -14.21 -13.25
C ALA A 295 -0.96 -13.21 -12.61
N LEU A 296 -1.51 -12.28 -11.82
CA LEU A 296 -0.75 -11.19 -11.22
C LEU A 296 -1.26 -10.83 -9.82
N GLY A 297 -0.32 -10.73 -8.88
CA GLY A 297 -0.54 -10.33 -7.50
C GLY A 297 -0.87 -11.49 -6.57
N ALA A 298 -1.54 -11.21 -5.45
CA ALA A 298 -1.74 -12.17 -4.37
C ALA A 298 -2.51 -13.46 -4.77
N CYS A 299 -3.15 -13.50 -5.93
CA CYS A 299 -3.78 -14.72 -6.46
C CYS A 299 -2.76 -15.76 -6.97
N VAL A 300 -1.50 -15.38 -7.16
CA VAL A 300 -0.45 -16.25 -7.74
C VAL A 300 0.07 -17.22 -6.69
N ALA A 301 0.22 -18.49 -7.07
CA ALA A 301 0.86 -19.51 -6.26
C ALA A 301 2.37 -19.27 -6.26
N GLN A 302 2.91 -18.83 -5.12
CA GLN A 302 4.33 -18.62 -4.92
C GLN A 302 4.88 -19.61 -3.88
N PRO A 303 6.02 -20.27 -4.14
CA PRO A 303 6.65 -21.11 -3.13
C PRO A 303 7.19 -20.24 -1.99
N ALA A 304 7.12 -20.76 -0.76
CA ALA A 304 7.75 -20.13 0.38
C ALA A 304 9.26 -19.98 0.13
N VAL A 305 9.84 -18.86 0.60
CA VAL A 305 11.26 -18.54 0.38
C VAL A 305 12.17 -19.53 1.11
N GLU A 306 11.77 -19.96 2.31
CA GLU A 306 12.47 -20.97 3.09
C GLU A 306 11.48 -21.84 3.86
N LYS A 307 11.97 -23.00 4.34
CA LYS A 307 11.19 -23.86 5.22
C LYS A 307 11.32 -23.39 6.66
N SER A 308 10.20 -23.10 7.31
CA SER A 308 10.10 -22.72 8.72
C SER A 308 9.33 -23.78 9.54
N PRO A 309 9.51 -23.85 10.87
CA PRO A 309 8.79 -24.81 11.73
C PRO A 309 7.27 -24.69 11.64
N VAL A 310 6.75 -23.47 11.63
CA VAL A 310 5.36 -23.17 11.25
C VAL A 310 5.39 -22.55 9.85
N PRO A 311 4.56 -23.00 8.90
CA PRO A 311 4.58 -22.46 7.54
C PRO A 311 4.41 -20.94 7.50
N VAL A 312 5.25 -20.27 6.71
CA VAL A 312 5.13 -18.84 6.38
C VAL A 312 5.02 -18.72 4.86
N GLY A 313 4.04 -17.95 4.39
CA GLY A 313 3.79 -17.78 2.96
C GLY A 313 4.79 -16.81 2.31
N ALA A 314 4.92 -16.89 0.99
CA ALA A 314 5.76 -15.97 0.23
C ALA A 314 5.17 -14.55 0.25
N PRO A 315 5.96 -13.53 0.60
CA PRO A 315 5.44 -12.17 0.74
C PRO A 315 5.22 -11.51 -0.62
N ASP A 316 4.08 -10.83 -0.77
CA ASP A 316 3.79 -10.05 -1.98
C ASP A 316 3.46 -8.59 -1.63
N SER A 317 4.23 -7.67 -2.23
CA SER A 317 4.20 -6.23 -1.96
C SER A 317 3.60 -5.45 -3.14
N VAL A 318 3.06 -4.26 -2.88
CA VAL A 318 2.59 -3.38 -3.98
C VAL A 318 3.70 -3.11 -5.02
N TYR A 319 4.96 -3.04 -4.58
CA TYR A 319 6.10 -2.84 -5.47
C TYR A 319 6.37 -4.06 -6.37
N SER A 320 6.45 -5.26 -5.79
CA SER A 320 6.64 -6.51 -6.55
C SER A 320 5.50 -6.73 -7.53
N ILE A 321 4.25 -6.49 -7.11
CA ILE A 321 3.06 -6.54 -7.98
C ILE A 321 3.18 -5.55 -9.13
N SER A 322 3.59 -4.31 -8.86
CA SER A 322 3.71 -3.28 -9.90
C SER A 322 4.76 -3.68 -10.96
N LYS A 323 5.89 -4.23 -10.51
CA LYS A 323 6.97 -4.69 -11.39
C LYS A 323 6.59 -5.93 -12.19
N ALA A 324 5.99 -6.92 -11.53
CA ALA A 324 5.42 -8.09 -12.19
C ALA A 324 4.33 -7.69 -13.21
N GLY A 325 3.57 -6.62 -12.93
CA GLY A 325 2.57 -6.08 -13.85
C GLY A 325 3.16 -5.51 -15.14
N GLU A 326 4.31 -4.82 -15.07
CA GLU A 326 5.04 -4.37 -16.27
C GLU A 326 5.41 -5.55 -17.17
N ILE A 327 5.88 -6.65 -16.57
CA ILE A 327 6.27 -7.88 -17.27
C ILE A 327 5.07 -8.63 -17.86
N VAL A 328 3.99 -8.83 -17.09
CA VAL A 328 2.76 -9.47 -17.60
C VAL A 328 2.21 -8.73 -18.81
N VAL A 329 2.13 -7.40 -18.73
CA VAL A 329 1.63 -6.58 -19.85
C VAL A 329 2.54 -6.71 -21.06
N GLN A 330 3.86 -6.70 -20.85
CA GLN A 330 4.82 -6.93 -21.92
C GLN A 330 4.67 -8.32 -22.55
N ASN A 331 4.48 -9.36 -21.75
CA ASN A 331 4.36 -10.74 -22.23
C ASN A 331 3.04 -10.97 -22.98
N ILE A 332 1.93 -10.39 -22.54
CA ILE A 332 0.66 -10.41 -23.29
C ILE A 332 0.85 -9.74 -24.66
N LEU A 333 1.46 -8.54 -24.69
CA LEU A 333 1.73 -7.83 -25.95
C LEU A 333 2.73 -8.58 -26.85
N ALA A 334 3.71 -9.26 -26.25
CA ALA A 334 4.65 -10.08 -26.99
C ALA A 334 3.95 -11.24 -27.68
N LEU A 335 3.02 -11.94 -27.01
CA LEU A 335 2.24 -13.00 -27.65
C LEU A 335 1.33 -12.47 -28.76
N ILE A 336 0.74 -11.28 -28.60
CA ILE A 336 -0.08 -10.63 -29.64
C ILE A 336 0.77 -10.31 -30.88
N GLY A 337 2.03 -9.91 -30.66
CA GLY A 337 2.96 -9.51 -31.72
C GLY A 337 3.90 -10.61 -32.21
N ASP A 338 3.70 -11.88 -31.79
CA ASP A 338 4.58 -13.01 -32.08
C ASP A 338 6.07 -12.76 -31.72
N ALA A 339 6.29 -12.16 -30.55
CA ALA A 339 7.59 -11.81 -30.00
C ALA A 339 7.95 -12.70 -28.78
N PRO A 340 9.26 -12.88 -28.49
CA PRO A 340 9.70 -13.69 -27.36
C PRO A 340 9.27 -13.09 -26.01
N LEU A 341 8.94 -13.97 -25.06
CA LEU A 341 8.56 -13.61 -23.70
C LEU A 341 9.78 -13.21 -22.86
N VAL A 342 9.54 -12.37 -21.84
CA VAL A 342 10.56 -11.93 -20.87
C VAL A 342 10.24 -12.50 -19.49
N SER A 343 11.23 -13.16 -18.90
CA SER A 343 11.11 -13.76 -17.58
C SER A 343 10.94 -12.68 -16.49
N HIS A 344 10.03 -12.93 -15.55
CA HIS A 344 9.83 -12.12 -14.34
C HIS A 344 10.86 -12.42 -13.24
N VAL A 345 11.64 -13.50 -13.40
CA VAL A 345 12.69 -13.88 -12.46
C VAL A 345 13.98 -13.11 -12.82
N PRO A 346 14.64 -12.37 -11.91
CA PRO A 346 14.32 -12.16 -10.50
C PRO A 346 14.10 -10.67 -10.15
N GLN A 347 12.96 -10.31 -9.54
CA GLN A 347 12.68 -8.92 -9.17
C GLN A 347 12.38 -8.71 -7.68
N ARG A 348 12.82 -7.53 -7.22
CA ARG A 348 13.04 -7.06 -5.84
C ARG A 348 11.72 -6.80 -5.09
N ALA A 349 11.68 -7.01 -3.77
CA ALA A 349 10.55 -6.64 -2.93
C ALA A 349 10.86 -5.39 -2.10
N LYS A 350 9.97 -4.38 -2.09
CA LYS A 350 10.10 -3.19 -1.24
C LYS A 350 8.85 -2.99 -0.39
N TRP A 351 9.04 -2.85 0.91
CA TRP A 351 7.97 -2.68 1.90
C TRP A 351 8.12 -1.38 2.67
N LEU A 352 7.00 -0.75 3.01
CA LEU A 352 6.92 0.41 3.90
C LEU A 352 5.89 0.08 4.99
N THR A 353 6.34 0.06 6.24
CA THR A 353 5.50 -0.17 7.42
C THR A 353 5.43 1.14 8.20
N ASP A 354 4.24 1.59 8.56
CA ASP A 354 4.06 2.75 9.43
C ASP A 354 3.99 2.33 10.90
N MET A 355 4.53 3.14 11.78
CA MET A 355 4.62 2.89 13.22
C MET A 355 4.05 4.10 14.00
N GLY A 356 3.15 4.87 13.38
CA GLY A 356 2.52 6.05 13.96
C GLY A 356 3.30 7.32 13.67
N SER A 357 4.17 7.73 14.59
CA SER A 357 5.00 8.94 14.39
C SER A 357 6.31 8.69 13.63
N SER A 358 6.58 7.44 13.27
CA SER A 358 7.73 6.97 12.49
C SER A 358 7.28 5.81 11.61
N GLY A 359 8.13 5.29 10.73
CA GLY A 359 7.88 4.02 10.04
C GLY A 359 9.18 3.32 9.69
N ALA A 360 9.09 2.09 9.17
CA ALA A 360 10.21 1.28 8.69
C ALA A 360 10.09 1.00 7.19
N ALA A 361 11.20 1.11 6.45
CA ALA A 361 11.30 0.70 5.04
C ALA A 361 12.19 -0.53 4.90
N TYR A 362 11.82 -1.48 4.05
CA TYR A 362 12.61 -2.68 3.75
C TYR A 362 12.76 -2.87 2.23
N LEU A 363 13.91 -3.36 1.79
CA LEU A 363 14.22 -3.72 0.40
C LEU A 363 14.90 -5.09 0.39
N SER A 364 14.33 -6.07 -0.32
CA SER A 364 14.91 -7.38 -0.61
C SER A 364 15.30 -7.45 -2.08
N GLU A 365 16.56 -7.78 -2.39
CA GLU A 365 17.00 -8.17 -3.73
C GLU A 365 17.09 -9.71 -3.82
N PRO A 366 16.91 -10.31 -5.02
CA PRO A 366 17.00 -11.75 -5.18
C PRO A 366 18.41 -12.28 -4.87
N GLN A 367 18.46 -13.45 -4.22
CA GLN A 367 19.69 -14.21 -3.99
C GLN A 367 20.20 -14.84 -5.29
N VAL A 368 20.95 -14.06 -6.06
CA VAL A 368 22.08 -14.56 -6.85
C VAL A 368 23.33 -14.02 -6.14
N PRO A 369 24.38 -14.81 -5.88
CA PRO A 369 25.35 -14.56 -4.81
C PRO A 369 26.38 -13.47 -5.15
N LEU A 370 25.93 -12.22 -5.35
CA LEU A 370 26.77 -11.03 -5.40
C LEU A 370 25.97 -9.82 -4.86
N ARG A 371 26.18 -9.54 -3.56
CA ARG A 371 25.87 -8.31 -2.78
C ARG A 371 24.52 -8.24 -2.05
N ASP A 372 24.56 -8.59 -0.77
CA ASP A 372 23.57 -8.28 0.27
C ASP A 372 23.45 -6.76 0.51
N ILE A 373 22.30 -6.17 0.18
CA ILE A 373 21.93 -4.82 0.65
C ILE A 373 20.51 -4.86 1.22
N ASN A 374 20.35 -5.50 2.39
CA ASN A 374 19.14 -5.36 3.21
C ASN A 374 19.33 -4.17 4.16
N TRP A 375 18.68 -3.04 3.89
CA TRP A 375 18.75 -1.85 4.76
C TRP A 375 17.36 -1.50 5.29
N MET A 376 17.23 -1.53 6.61
CA MET A 376 16.06 -1.05 7.32
C MET A 376 16.35 0.35 7.85
N ARG A 377 15.49 1.32 7.53
CA ARG A 377 15.57 2.67 8.12
C ARG A 377 14.27 3.01 8.80
N GLN A 378 14.40 3.49 10.04
CA GLN A 378 13.31 3.99 10.86
C GLN A 378 13.28 5.54 10.81
N GLY A 379 12.10 6.13 10.94
CA GLY A 379 11.98 7.58 11.16
C GLY A 379 10.67 8.22 10.69
N ARG A 380 10.46 9.47 11.10
CA ARG A 380 9.29 10.31 10.72
C ARG A 380 9.09 10.42 9.21
N TRP A 381 10.18 10.38 8.44
CA TRP A 381 10.13 10.48 6.98
C TRP A 381 9.41 9.29 6.33
N VAL A 382 9.42 8.10 6.95
CA VAL A 382 8.75 6.91 6.41
C VAL A 382 7.24 7.04 6.51
N HIS A 383 6.74 7.57 7.63
CA HIS A 383 5.32 7.90 7.79
C HIS A 383 4.86 8.87 6.68
N GLN A 384 5.60 9.96 6.48
CA GLN A 384 5.30 10.90 5.40
C GLN A 384 5.41 10.26 4.01
N ALA A 385 6.40 9.40 3.78
CA ALA A 385 6.55 8.68 2.52
C ALA A 385 5.37 7.73 2.25
N LYS A 386 4.79 7.10 3.28
CA LYS A 386 3.58 6.27 3.14
C LYS A 386 2.37 7.12 2.74
N ILE A 387 2.18 8.29 3.37
CA ILE A 387 1.12 9.25 2.99
C ILE A 387 1.30 9.70 1.53
N ASP A 388 2.53 10.05 1.14
CA ASP A 388 2.82 10.52 -0.21
C ASP A 388 2.60 9.41 -1.25
N PHE A 389 2.96 8.15 -0.91
CA PHE A 389 2.74 7.00 -1.77
C PHE A 389 1.25 6.65 -1.94
N GLU A 390 0.45 6.69 -0.86
CA GLU A 390 -1.01 6.55 -0.89
C GLU A 390 -1.62 7.55 -1.88
N LYS A 391 -1.28 8.83 -1.73
CA LYS A 391 -1.77 9.90 -2.61
C LYS A 391 -1.31 9.71 -4.04
N TYR A 392 -0.04 9.37 -4.26
CA TYR A 392 0.50 9.10 -5.60
C TYR A 392 -0.27 7.97 -6.28
N PHE A 393 -0.45 6.84 -5.60
CA PHE A 393 -1.07 5.66 -6.20
C PHE A 393 -2.56 5.90 -6.50
N ILE A 394 -3.31 6.47 -5.55
CA ILE A 394 -4.72 6.83 -5.76
C ILE A 394 -4.87 7.83 -6.91
N ASN A 395 -4.01 8.85 -6.96
CA ASN A 395 -4.04 9.82 -8.06
C ASN A 395 -3.67 9.19 -9.40
N LYS A 396 -2.72 8.25 -9.45
CA LYS A 396 -2.39 7.51 -10.68
C LYS A 396 -3.58 6.71 -11.22
N ILE A 397 -4.43 6.17 -10.34
CA ILE A 397 -5.64 5.45 -10.75
C ILE A 397 -6.73 6.42 -11.21
N ARG A 398 -6.98 7.50 -10.45
CA ARG A 398 -8.04 8.47 -10.75
C ARG A 398 -7.71 9.32 -11.97
N LEU A 399 -6.53 9.91 -11.99
CA LEU A 399 -6.12 10.86 -13.02
C LEU A 399 -5.63 10.10 -14.25
N LYS A 400 -6.09 10.54 -15.43
CA LYS A 400 -5.48 10.12 -16.70
C LYS A 400 -4.13 10.84 -16.75
N PRO A 401 -2.98 10.15 -16.73
CA PRO A 401 -1.73 10.82 -17.03
C PRO A 401 -1.88 11.38 -18.44
N THR A 402 -1.96 12.70 -18.55
CA THR A 402 -2.07 13.36 -19.85
C THR A 402 -0.78 13.11 -20.61
N GLY A 403 -0.86 12.32 -21.69
CA GLY A 403 -0.02 12.58 -22.85
C GLY A 403 -0.17 14.05 -23.21
N GLN A 404 0.95 14.74 -23.34
CA GLN A 404 1.07 16.20 -23.37
C GLN A 404 0.01 16.91 -24.22
N ILE A 405 -0.81 17.76 -23.58
CA ILE A 405 -1.25 19.09 -24.06
C ILE A 405 -1.37 20.00 -22.81
N PRO A 406 -0.76 21.20 -22.78
CA PRO A 406 -0.73 22.05 -21.59
C PRO A 406 -1.92 23.02 -21.43
N SER A 407 -2.34 23.19 -20.16
CA SER A 407 -2.70 24.45 -19.45
C SER A 407 -4.02 24.45 -18.65
N ALA A 408 -3.99 25.24 -17.56
CA ALA A 408 -5.08 25.83 -16.75
C ALA A 408 -5.52 25.22 -15.40
N ALA A 409 -4.65 24.52 -14.65
CA ALA A 409 -4.89 24.24 -13.23
C ALA A 409 -3.64 24.49 -12.36
N SER A 410 -3.18 25.75 -12.31
CA SER A 410 -2.08 26.12 -11.43
C SER A 410 -2.51 25.98 -9.96
N ARG A 411 -1.74 25.22 -9.17
CA ARG A 411 -1.93 25.12 -7.71
C ARG A 411 -1.62 26.44 -7.02
N ILE A 412 -0.77 27.29 -7.60
CA ILE A 412 -0.61 28.68 -7.17
C ILE A 412 -1.96 29.40 -7.25
N ALA A 413 -2.69 29.27 -8.37
CA ALA A 413 -4.02 29.88 -8.52
C ALA A 413 -5.04 29.33 -7.51
N SER A 414 -4.94 28.04 -7.16
CA SER A 414 -5.79 27.42 -6.12
C SER A 414 -5.49 27.96 -4.71
N VAL A 415 -4.21 28.11 -4.35
CA VAL A 415 -3.80 28.73 -3.08
C VAL A 415 -4.27 30.18 -3.01
N MET A 416 -4.09 30.95 -4.08
CA MET A 416 -4.55 32.35 -4.13
C MET A 416 -6.08 32.46 -4.04
N SER A 417 -6.82 31.58 -4.72
CA SER A 417 -8.29 31.56 -4.65
C SER A 417 -8.82 31.26 -3.24
N ARG A 418 -8.19 30.31 -2.53
CA ARG A 418 -8.52 30.00 -1.14
C ARG A 418 -8.20 31.16 -0.20
N VAL A 419 -7.00 31.73 -0.33
CA VAL A 419 -6.57 32.86 0.51
C VAL A 419 -7.46 34.10 0.30
N LEU A 420 -7.95 34.31 -0.93
CA LEU A 420 -8.91 35.37 -1.23
C LEU A 420 -10.33 35.07 -0.74
N GLY A 421 -10.74 33.79 -0.71
CA GLY A 421 -12.05 33.34 -0.23
C GLY A 421 -12.21 33.35 1.29
N GLU A 422 -11.10 33.37 2.05
CA GLU A 422 -11.10 33.45 3.51
C GLU A 422 -11.25 34.89 4.05
N GLN A 423 -11.26 35.90 3.17
CA GLN A 423 -11.52 37.29 3.56
C GLN A 423 -13.01 37.63 3.56
N GLY A 424 -13.59 37.83 4.74
CA GLY A 424 -14.75 38.70 4.90
C GLY A 424 -14.33 40.14 4.60
N ALA A 425 -15.15 40.88 3.84
CA ALA A 425 -14.86 42.20 3.27
C ALA A 425 -14.07 43.12 4.23
N ALA A 426 -12.75 43.18 4.06
CA ALA A 426 -11.89 44.14 4.75
C ALA A 426 -11.94 45.48 4.01
N SER A 427 -12.23 46.56 4.73
CA SER A 427 -12.24 47.92 4.21
C SER A 427 -10.87 48.33 3.70
N VAL A 428 -10.81 48.78 2.44
CA VAL A 428 -9.63 49.42 1.84
C VAL A 428 -9.17 50.57 2.75
N PRO A 429 -7.91 50.59 3.22
CA PRO A 429 -7.39 51.73 3.99
C PRO A 429 -7.47 52.99 3.12
N GLN A 430 -8.08 54.06 3.62
CA GLN A 430 -8.03 55.35 2.94
C GLN A 430 -6.57 55.80 2.82
N PRO A 431 -6.14 56.28 1.65
CA PRO A 431 -4.82 56.85 1.50
C PRO A 431 -4.67 58.05 2.44
N LEU A 432 -3.56 58.09 3.18
CA LEU A 432 -3.18 59.26 3.97
C LEU A 432 -3.12 60.48 3.04
N SER A 433 -3.81 61.56 3.41
CA SER A 433 -3.77 62.82 2.67
C SER A 433 -2.35 63.37 2.66
N ALA A 434 -1.65 63.26 1.53
CA ALA A 434 -0.34 63.85 1.35
C ALA A 434 -0.50 65.36 1.13
N GLY A 435 0.00 66.17 2.06
CA GLY A 435 0.12 67.61 1.89
C GLY A 435 1.11 67.96 0.79
N GLY A 436 0.65 68.76 -0.19
CA GLY A 436 1.40 69.82 -0.87
C GLY A 436 2.79 69.56 -1.47
N GLY A 437 3.17 68.32 -1.82
CA GLY A 437 4.46 68.01 -2.45
C GLY A 437 4.32 67.48 -3.89
N LYS A 438 5.20 67.90 -4.81
CA LYS A 438 5.31 67.30 -6.15
C LYS A 438 5.68 65.81 -6.01
N PRO A 439 4.96 64.88 -6.66
CA PRO A 439 5.30 63.45 -6.59
C PRO A 439 6.67 63.21 -7.23
N LEU A 440 7.54 62.53 -6.48
CA LEU A 440 8.82 62.04 -6.99
C LEU A 440 8.55 60.72 -7.73
N GLU A 441 8.79 60.67 -9.04
CA GLU A 441 8.76 59.40 -9.78
C GLU A 441 9.99 58.56 -9.41
N ILE A 442 9.82 57.64 -8.46
CA ILE A 442 10.84 56.64 -8.13
C ILE A 442 10.46 55.34 -8.84
N ARG A 443 11.23 54.96 -9.87
CA ARG A 443 11.17 53.59 -10.42
C ARG A 443 11.90 52.64 -9.48
N LEU A 444 11.16 51.99 -8.60
CA LEU A 444 11.69 50.89 -7.80
C LEU A 444 11.85 49.66 -8.70
N PRO A 445 13.01 48.98 -8.71
CA PRO A 445 13.10 47.65 -9.33
C PRO A 445 12.13 46.70 -8.60
N GLN A 446 11.52 45.77 -9.34
CA GLN A 446 10.65 44.75 -8.75
C GLN A 446 11.48 43.87 -7.81
N ASP A 447 11.36 44.10 -6.50
CA ASP A 447 11.92 43.24 -5.48
C ASP A 447 10.84 42.22 -5.07
N PRO A 448 10.99 40.93 -5.41
CA PRO A 448 10.01 39.90 -5.07
C PRO A 448 9.74 39.79 -3.57
N CYS A 449 10.71 40.15 -2.73
CA CYS A 449 10.55 40.16 -1.28
C CYS A 449 9.66 41.33 -0.82
N ILE A 450 9.74 42.49 -1.48
CA ILE A 450 8.87 43.64 -1.20
C ILE A 450 7.45 43.35 -1.68
N GLU A 451 7.29 42.79 -2.88
CA GLU A 451 5.99 42.40 -3.43
C GLU A 451 5.30 41.34 -2.57
N LEU A 452 6.03 40.32 -2.14
CA LEU A 452 5.51 39.29 -1.23
C LEU A 452 5.09 39.87 0.12
N ARG A 453 5.87 40.79 0.70
CA ARG A 453 5.51 41.47 1.95
C ARG A 453 4.29 42.37 1.78
N ALA A 454 4.19 43.09 0.67
CA ALA A 454 3.05 43.92 0.34
C ALA A 454 1.77 43.08 0.15
N LEU A 455 1.88 41.96 -0.56
CA LEU A 455 0.80 40.99 -0.76
C LEU A 455 0.39 40.32 0.55
N ALA A 456 1.33 39.88 1.39
CA ALA A 456 1.03 39.32 2.69
C ALA A 456 0.32 40.33 3.60
N LYS A 457 0.77 41.59 3.57
CA LYS A 457 0.16 42.69 4.33
C LYS A 457 -1.26 43.00 3.85
N SER A 458 -1.53 43.02 2.54
CA SER A 458 -2.88 43.24 2.01
C SER A 458 -3.82 42.06 2.31
N LEU A 459 -3.27 40.86 2.46
CA LEU A 459 -4.01 39.65 2.79
C LEU A 459 -4.15 39.41 4.30
N GLY A 460 -3.54 40.23 5.16
CA GLY A 460 -3.56 40.06 6.62
C GLY A 460 -2.80 38.82 7.11
N ARG A 461 -1.79 38.35 6.36
CA ARG A 461 -1.02 37.13 6.67
C ARG A 461 0.43 37.43 7.00
N SER A 462 1.08 36.47 7.66
CA SER A 462 2.54 36.49 7.82
C SER A 462 3.22 36.33 6.46
N PRO A 463 4.20 37.19 6.11
CA PRO A 463 4.98 37.06 4.89
C PRO A 463 5.65 35.69 4.74
N ASP A 464 6.19 35.15 5.84
CA ASP A 464 6.91 33.86 5.82
C ASP A 464 5.96 32.68 5.60
N ALA A 465 4.75 32.73 6.18
CA ALA A 465 3.74 31.71 5.99
C ALA A 465 3.19 31.72 4.56
N LEU A 466 2.91 32.92 4.01
CA LEU A 466 2.47 33.06 2.62
C LEU A 466 3.58 32.62 1.65
N ALA A 467 4.84 32.96 1.93
CA ALA A 467 5.99 32.54 1.14
C ALA A 467 6.12 31.02 1.09
N ALA A 468 6.02 30.35 2.25
CA ALA A 468 6.13 28.89 2.33
C ALA A 468 5.01 28.19 1.55
N GLU A 469 3.77 28.68 1.64
CA GLU A 469 2.64 28.12 0.90
C GLU A 469 2.76 28.33 -0.61
N LEU A 470 3.13 29.55 -1.04
CA LEU A 470 3.35 29.86 -2.46
C LEU A 470 4.53 29.08 -3.04
N LEU A 471 5.62 28.92 -2.29
CA LEU A 471 6.78 28.13 -2.70
C LEU A 471 6.42 26.65 -2.83
N ALA A 472 5.68 26.08 -1.88
CA ALA A 472 5.21 24.71 -1.95
C ALA A 472 4.30 24.48 -3.16
N ALA A 473 3.40 25.43 -3.44
CA ALA A 473 2.53 25.39 -4.61
C ALA A 473 3.33 25.50 -5.93
N ALA A 474 4.29 26.42 -6.00
CA ALA A 474 5.14 26.61 -7.17
C ALA A 474 6.02 25.38 -7.46
N VAL A 475 6.61 24.77 -6.43
CA VAL A 475 7.36 23.51 -6.56
C VAL A 475 6.44 22.37 -7.00
N SER A 476 5.21 22.34 -6.51
CA SER A 476 4.23 21.33 -6.93
C SER A 476 3.77 21.51 -8.38
N ASP A 477 3.57 22.75 -8.83
CA ASP A 477 3.26 23.06 -10.22
C ASP A 477 4.44 22.69 -11.12
N ALA A 478 5.66 23.11 -10.76
CA ALA A 478 6.88 22.75 -11.50
C ALA A 478 7.05 21.23 -11.65
N LYS A 479 6.78 20.46 -10.59
CA LYS A 479 6.79 18.98 -10.62
C LYS A 479 5.78 18.39 -11.61
N SER A 480 4.63 19.03 -11.80
CA SER A 480 3.59 18.53 -12.71
C SER A 480 3.98 18.63 -14.19
N TYR A 481 4.98 19.44 -14.53
CA TYR A 481 5.52 19.57 -15.88
C TYR A 481 6.68 18.60 -16.16
N LEU A 482 7.13 17.83 -15.17
CA LEU A 482 8.24 16.90 -15.33
C LEU A 482 7.76 15.60 -16.01
N ASN A 483 8.55 15.13 -16.97
CA ASN A 483 8.38 13.79 -17.52
C ASN A 483 8.87 12.71 -16.54
N GLU A 484 8.56 11.45 -16.81
CA GLU A 484 8.84 10.32 -15.91
C GLU A 484 10.32 10.23 -15.50
N ALA A 485 11.24 10.38 -16.47
CA ALA A 485 12.68 10.39 -16.21
C ALA A 485 13.12 11.56 -15.31
N SER A 486 12.50 12.74 -15.47
CA SER A 486 12.81 13.92 -14.65
C SER A 486 12.22 13.82 -13.24
N ILE A 487 11.08 13.16 -13.08
CA ILE A 487 10.49 12.84 -11.76
C ILE A 487 11.40 11.88 -11.01
N GLU A 488 11.92 10.86 -11.70
CA GLU A 488 12.87 9.90 -11.13
C GLU A 488 14.17 10.59 -10.71
N ALA A 489 14.75 11.42 -11.58
CA ALA A 489 15.94 12.22 -11.25
C ALA A 489 15.69 13.15 -10.05
N LEU A 490 14.53 13.81 -9.99
CA LEU A 490 14.17 14.65 -8.85
C LEU A 490 14.04 13.86 -7.55
N ALA A 491 13.50 12.64 -7.60
CA ALA A 491 13.41 11.77 -6.43
C ALA A 491 14.79 11.34 -5.93
N ILE A 492 15.72 11.07 -6.84
CA ILE A 492 17.13 10.75 -6.54
C ILE A 492 17.81 11.97 -5.90
N SER A 493 17.77 13.14 -6.53
CA SER A 493 18.40 14.35 -5.99
C SER A 493 17.81 14.77 -4.64
N ARG A 494 16.49 14.63 -4.45
CA ARG A 494 15.85 14.87 -3.15
C ARG A 494 16.41 13.92 -2.08
N ARG A 495 16.62 12.65 -2.42
CA ARG A 495 17.20 11.67 -1.50
C ARG A 495 18.64 12.03 -1.15
N GLU A 496 19.44 12.45 -2.12
CA GLU A 496 20.83 12.87 -1.89
C GLU A 496 20.91 14.07 -0.95
N LEU A 497 20.08 15.09 -1.18
CA LEU A 497 20.00 16.27 -0.32
C LEU A 497 19.58 15.92 1.12
N LEU A 498 18.57 15.06 1.28
CA LEU A 498 18.14 14.61 2.61
C LEU A 498 19.21 13.78 3.34
N VAL A 499 20.02 13.03 2.60
CA VAL A 499 21.15 12.26 3.16
C VAL A 499 22.32 13.17 3.53
N ALA A 500 22.55 14.25 2.77
CA ALA A 500 23.60 15.24 3.07
C ALA A 500 23.30 16.05 4.35
N GLU A 501 22.03 16.28 4.65
CA GLU A 501 21.56 16.98 5.86
C GLU A 501 21.61 16.12 7.13
N LEU A 502 22.02 14.84 7.06
CA LEU A 502 22.14 13.98 8.23
C LEU A 502 23.27 14.48 9.16
N PRO A 503 23.05 14.53 10.49
CA PRO A 503 24.07 14.99 11.45
C PRO A 503 25.40 14.24 11.33
N GLU A 504 25.34 12.94 11.00
CA GLU A 504 26.47 12.03 10.81
C GLU A 504 27.37 12.39 9.60
N ARG A 505 26.90 13.26 8.70
CA ARG A 505 27.63 13.71 7.50
C ARG A 505 27.99 15.20 7.55
N GLN A 506 27.68 15.89 8.65
CA GLN A 506 28.09 17.27 8.83
C GLN A 506 29.54 17.34 9.34
N PRO A 507 30.41 18.17 8.75
CA PRO A 507 31.79 18.30 9.20
C PRO A 507 31.86 18.73 10.67
N GLY A 508 32.60 17.98 11.50
CA GLY A 508 32.86 18.33 12.90
C GLY A 508 31.93 17.69 13.95
N VAL A 509 31.05 16.77 13.56
CA VAL A 509 30.22 16.00 14.50
C VAL A 509 30.83 14.61 14.72
N GLU A 510 31.50 14.39 15.86
CA GLU A 510 31.87 13.04 16.29
C GLU A 510 30.65 12.33 16.89
N PHE A 511 30.24 11.24 16.25
CA PHE A 511 29.10 10.44 16.70
C PHE A 511 29.58 9.36 17.68
N HIS A 512 29.26 9.54 18.95
CA HIS A 512 29.33 8.45 19.93
C HIS A 512 27.99 7.71 19.91
N GLY A 513 27.98 6.49 19.36
CA GLY A 513 26.81 5.61 19.38
C GLY A 513 26.47 5.21 20.82
N GLY A 514 25.59 5.98 21.46
CA GLY A 514 25.01 5.65 22.75
C GLY A 514 23.77 4.79 22.57
N GLY A 515 23.83 3.55 23.05
CA GLY A 515 22.63 2.78 23.34
C GLY A 515 21.95 3.36 24.58
N THR A 516 20.64 3.54 24.50
CA THR A 516 19.69 3.54 25.62
C THR A 516 18.35 3.06 25.11
#